data_AF-I8UTX5-F1
#
_entry.id   AF-I8UTX5-F1
#
_cell.length_a   1.000
_cell.length_b   1.000
_cell.length_c   1.000
_cell.angle_alpha   90.00
_cell.angle_beta   90.00
_cell.angle_gamma   90.00
#
_symmetry.space_group_name_H-M   'P 1'
#
loop_
_entity.id
_entity.type
_entity.pdbx_description
1 polymer ?
#
loop_
_entity_poly.entity_id
_entity_poly.type
_entity_poly.pdbx_seq_one_letter_code
_entity_poly.pdbx_strand_id
1 'polypeptide(L)'
;MNGFVKMGRCLFFVLLLISSTVSKGQIYKYIGLEDGLNNQKIYHIQKDQRGYMWFLTQEGIDRYDGKHIKHYNFSDDSMKLDSRIALNWLYMDSENVLWVIGQKGRIFRYDLQHDKFELAYVHPELIRNKSQAFLNYGYLDKSDRIWLCCKDSIIWYNIRTGTTTHMPAPAIGEITTIEQADGNHFLLVREAVCFVPE
;
A
#
# COMPACT_ATOMS: atom_id res chain seq x y z
N MET A 1 -57.54 32.75 23.36
CA MET A 1 -57.00 31.94 22.23
C MET A 1 -55.57 32.30 21.80
N ASN A 2 -55.12 33.56 21.85
CA ASN A 2 -53.78 33.95 21.34
C ASN A 2 -52.57 33.45 22.17
N GLY A 3 -52.73 33.11 23.45
CA GLY A 3 -51.63 32.63 24.31
C GLY A 3 -51.18 31.21 23.98
N PHE A 4 -52.12 30.29 23.72
CA PHE A 4 -51.83 28.89 23.39
C PHE A 4 -51.08 28.76 22.05
N VAL A 5 -51.43 29.58 21.06
CA VAL A 5 -50.77 29.59 19.73
C VAL A 5 -49.33 30.12 19.82
N LYS A 6 -49.07 31.09 20.70
CA LYS A 6 -47.70 31.61 20.95
C LYS A 6 -46.81 30.57 21.63
N MET A 7 -47.36 29.83 22.61
CA MET A 7 -46.63 28.75 23.32
C MET A 7 -46.23 27.62 22.37
N GLY A 8 -47.14 27.19 21.49
CA GLY A 8 -46.86 26.16 20.48
C GLY A 8 -45.78 26.56 19.47
N ARG A 9 -45.74 27.84 19.07
CA ARG A 9 -44.67 28.36 18.19
C ARG A 9 -43.31 28.36 18.89
N CYS A 10 -43.23 28.74 20.16
CA CYS A 10 -41.97 28.66 20.92
C CYS A 10 -41.47 27.22 21.05
N LEU A 11 -42.35 26.26 21.36
CA LEU A 11 -41.99 24.83 21.43
C LEU A 11 -41.46 24.29 20.10
N PHE A 12 -42.07 24.69 18.98
CA PHE A 12 -41.62 24.30 17.64
C PHE A 12 -40.22 24.86 17.29
N PHE A 13 -39.95 26.12 17.63
CA PHE A 13 -38.62 26.72 17.43
C PHE A 13 -37.55 26.08 18.33
N VAL A 14 -37.88 25.70 19.56
CA VAL A 14 -36.97 24.98 20.46
C VAL A 14 -36.64 23.57 19.92
N LEU A 15 -37.63 22.84 19.39
CA LEU A 15 -37.41 21.51 18.77
C LEU A 15 -36.54 21.57 17.50
N LEU A 16 -36.68 22.61 16.69
CA LEU A 16 -35.82 22.86 15.53
C LEU A 16 -34.36 23.15 15.94
N LEU A 17 -34.16 23.90 17.03
CA LEU A 17 -32.82 24.19 17.55
C LEU A 17 -32.14 22.95 18.12
N ILE A 18 -32.87 22.06 18.81
CA ILE A 18 -32.33 20.80 19.35
C ILE A 18 -31.94 19.83 18.21
N SER A 19 -32.66 19.83 17.09
CA SER A 19 -32.30 19.01 15.91
C SER A 19 -31.04 19.51 15.20
N SER A 20 -30.72 20.80 15.30
CA SER A 20 -29.55 21.41 14.69
C SER A 20 -28.24 21.25 15.49
N THR A 21 -28.32 20.78 16.74
CA THR A 21 -27.16 20.66 17.65
C THR A 21 -26.68 19.23 17.89
N VAL A 22 -27.17 18.25 17.12
CA VAL A 22 -26.61 16.89 17.15
C VAL A 22 -25.24 16.90 16.47
N SER A 23 -24.21 17.18 17.25
CA SER A 23 -22.82 16.96 16.85
C SER A 23 -22.60 15.45 16.71
N LYS A 24 -22.26 15.00 15.51
CA LYS A 24 -21.80 13.63 15.29
C LYS A 24 -20.35 13.54 15.76
N GLY A 25 -20.15 13.07 16.99
CA GLY A 25 -18.83 12.69 17.46
C GLY A 25 -18.31 11.50 16.66
N GLN A 26 -17.12 11.61 16.07
CA GLN A 26 -16.47 10.49 15.41
C GLN A 26 -15.77 9.63 16.46
N ILE A 27 -16.24 8.39 16.63
CA ILE A 27 -15.61 7.41 17.50
C ILE A 27 -14.55 6.70 16.68
N TYR A 28 -13.30 6.73 17.14
CA TYR A 28 -12.19 6.03 16.53
C TYR A 28 -11.97 4.70 17.25
N LYS A 29 -11.83 3.62 16.49
CA LYS A 29 -11.28 2.36 16.99
C LYS A 29 -9.77 2.40 16.75
N TYR A 30 -9.01 2.29 17.82
CA TYR A 30 -7.57 2.09 17.74
C TYR A 30 -7.30 0.59 17.60
N ILE A 31 -6.36 0.25 16.72
CA ILE A 31 -5.87 -1.11 16.54
C ILE A 31 -4.37 -1.03 16.75
N GLY A 32 -3.88 -1.64 17.83
CA GLY A 32 -2.48 -1.58 18.26
C GLY A 32 -1.86 -2.96 18.44
N LEU A 33 -0.69 -3.00 19.08
CA LEU A 33 -0.05 -4.26 19.50
C LEU A 33 -0.97 -5.07 20.44
N GLU A 34 -1.73 -4.38 21.28
CA GLU A 34 -2.69 -4.98 22.23
C GLU A 34 -3.85 -5.71 21.54
N ASP A 35 -4.22 -5.28 20.33
CA ASP A 35 -5.20 -5.96 19.48
C ASP A 35 -4.58 -7.09 18.64
N GLY A 36 -3.26 -7.25 18.71
CA GLY A 36 -2.50 -8.27 18.01
C GLY A 36 -1.86 -7.81 16.70
N LEU A 37 -1.51 -6.52 16.52
CA LEU A 37 -0.57 -6.13 15.45
C LEU A 37 0.85 -6.64 15.78
N ASN A 38 1.60 -7.05 14.76
CA ASN A 38 2.97 -7.56 14.93
C ASN A 38 4.00 -6.45 15.16
N ASN A 39 3.73 -5.23 14.66
CA ASN A 39 4.61 -4.08 14.83
C ASN A 39 3.81 -2.76 14.82
N GLN A 40 4.30 -1.75 15.54
CA GLN A 40 3.69 -0.41 15.58
C GLN A 40 3.99 0.42 14.33
N LYS A 41 5.06 0.09 13.60
CA LYS A 41 5.42 0.78 12.36
C LYS A 41 4.69 0.15 11.19
N ILE A 42 3.65 0.83 10.75
CA ILE A 42 2.88 0.51 9.54
C ILE A 42 3.40 1.39 8.41
N TYR A 43 3.90 0.76 7.35
CA TYR A 43 4.39 1.46 6.16
C TYR A 43 3.28 1.72 5.13
N HIS A 44 2.39 0.74 4.94
CA HIS A 44 1.29 0.84 4.00
C HIS A 44 0.03 0.18 4.54
N ILE A 45 -1.11 0.72 4.14
CA ILE A 45 -2.44 0.18 4.44
C ILE A 45 -3.16 -0.03 3.13
N GLN A 46 -3.68 -1.22 2.90
CA GLN A 46 -4.45 -1.57 1.70
C GLN A 46 -5.73 -2.28 2.10
N LYS A 47 -6.86 -1.84 1.55
CA LYS A 47 -8.13 -2.58 1.68
C LYS A 47 -8.33 -3.43 0.43
N ASP A 48 -8.76 -4.68 0.60
CA ASP A 48 -9.17 -5.52 -0.52
C ASP A 48 -10.69 -5.50 -0.76
N GLN A 49 -11.12 -6.09 -1.87
CA GLN A 49 -12.55 -6.16 -2.23
C GLN A 49 -13.38 -7.04 -1.29
N ARG A 50 -12.75 -7.94 -0.53
CA ARG A 50 -13.42 -8.79 0.46
C ARG A 50 -13.64 -8.06 1.78
N GLY A 51 -13.08 -6.86 1.92
CA GLY A 51 -13.19 -6.02 3.11
C GLY A 51 -12.08 -6.22 4.12
N TYR A 52 -11.06 -7.04 3.82
CA TYR A 52 -9.89 -7.15 4.69
C TYR A 52 -9.04 -5.89 4.60
N MET A 53 -8.48 -5.52 5.75
CA MET A 53 -7.46 -4.48 5.85
C MET A 53 -6.11 -5.16 5.95
N TRP A 54 -5.17 -4.75 5.11
CA TRP A 54 -3.82 -5.27 5.06
C TRP A 54 -2.85 -4.18 5.51
N PHE A 55 -2.03 -4.49 6.48
CA PHE A 55 -1.04 -3.59 7.05
C PHE A 55 0.35 -4.13 6.74
N LEU A 56 1.10 -3.41 5.92
CA LEU A 56 2.52 -3.70 5.73
C LEU A 56 3.28 -3.13 6.92
N THR A 57 4.01 -3.97 7.63
CA THR A 57 4.75 -3.60 8.83
C THR A 57 6.24 -3.91 8.68
N GLN A 58 7.04 -3.48 9.65
CA GLN A 58 8.47 -3.81 9.71
C GLN A 58 8.76 -5.32 9.77
N GLU A 59 7.86 -6.11 10.36
CA GLU A 59 8.08 -7.54 10.59
C GLU A 59 7.31 -8.45 9.60
N GLY A 60 6.49 -7.88 8.71
CA GLY A 60 5.69 -8.66 7.78
C GLY A 60 4.39 -7.96 7.36
N ILE A 61 3.35 -8.75 7.10
CA ILE A 61 2.01 -8.25 6.80
C ILE A 61 1.01 -8.73 7.84
N ASP A 62 0.15 -7.83 8.29
CA ASP A 62 -0.98 -8.15 9.15
C ASP A 62 -2.29 -7.98 8.36
N ARG A 63 -3.15 -9.00 8.34
CA ARG A 63 -4.51 -8.94 7.77
C ARG A 63 -5.53 -8.85 8.89
N TYR A 64 -6.39 -7.84 8.84
CA TYR A 64 -7.46 -7.63 9.79
C TYR A 64 -8.84 -7.81 9.14
N ASP A 65 -9.68 -8.64 9.75
CA ASP A 65 -11.04 -8.97 9.28
C ASP A 65 -12.17 -8.14 9.92
N GLY A 66 -11.82 -7.15 10.73
CA GLY A 66 -12.78 -6.41 11.56
C GLY A 66 -12.86 -6.91 13.01
N LYS A 67 -12.26 -8.07 13.30
CA LYS A 67 -12.26 -8.70 14.63
C LYS A 67 -10.91 -9.30 15.02
N HIS A 68 -10.24 -10.01 14.12
CA HIS A 68 -8.99 -10.72 14.34
C HIS A 68 -7.91 -10.26 13.38
N ILE A 69 -6.66 -10.35 13.83
CA ILE A 69 -5.47 -10.10 13.03
C ILE A 69 -4.79 -11.43 12.73
N LYS A 70 -4.43 -11.65 11.47
CA LYS A 70 -3.59 -12.76 11.02
C LYS A 70 -2.27 -12.23 10.48
N HIS A 71 -1.17 -12.82 10.95
CA HIS A 71 0.19 -12.46 10.56
C HIS A 71 0.68 -13.29 9.38
N TYR A 72 1.38 -12.64 8.48
CA TYR A 72 2.06 -13.25 7.35
C TYR A 72 3.52 -12.84 7.39
N ASN A 73 4.37 -13.85 7.47
CA ASN A 73 5.79 -13.71 7.26
C ASN A 73 6.09 -14.15 5.84
N PHE A 74 7.08 -13.53 5.22
CA PHE A 74 7.63 -14.03 3.98
C PHE A 74 8.68 -15.06 4.37
N SER A 75 8.51 -16.31 3.97
CA SER A 75 9.51 -17.35 4.14
C SER A 75 9.96 -17.80 2.76
N ASP A 76 11.26 -17.76 2.53
CA ASP A 76 11.91 -18.54 1.49
C ASP A 76 12.64 -19.66 2.24
N ASP A 77 12.47 -20.92 1.84
CA ASP A 77 13.10 -22.09 2.48
C ASP A 77 14.63 -21.94 2.61
N SER A 78 15.23 -21.01 1.87
CA SER A 78 16.66 -20.72 1.89
C SER A 78 17.13 -19.67 2.91
N MET A 79 16.24 -18.86 3.51
CA MET A 79 16.63 -17.83 4.48
C MET A 79 15.47 -17.46 5.39
N LYS A 80 15.67 -17.57 6.72
CA LYS A 80 14.92 -16.75 7.68
C LYS A 80 14.99 -15.32 7.16
N LEU A 81 13.83 -14.77 6.83
CA LEU A 81 13.70 -13.41 6.33
C LEU A 81 14.41 -12.50 7.32
N ASP A 82 15.60 -12.07 6.94
CA ASP A 82 16.32 -11.11 7.74
C ASP A 82 15.42 -9.88 7.86
N SER A 83 15.37 -9.24 9.02
CA SER A 83 14.64 -8.00 9.28
C SER A 83 15.04 -6.84 8.34
N ARG A 84 15.94 -7.13 7.39
CA ARG A 84 16.52 -6.29 6.35
C ARG A 84 15.85 -6.39 4.97
N ILE A 85 14.76 -7.16 4.80
CA ILE A 85 14.03 -7.10 3.52
C ILE A 85 13.43 -5.71 3.27
N ALA A 86 13.19 -4.94 4.35
CA ALA A 86 12.69 -3.57 4.31
C ALA A 86 11.57 -3.46 3.27
N LEU A 87 10.47 -4.12 3.61
CA LEU A 87 9.29 -4.15 2.76
C LEU A 87 8.70 -2.75 2.77
N ASN A 88 8.57 -2.18 1.58
CA ASN A 88 8.27 -0.76 1.47
C ASN A 88 6.98 -0.48 0.73
N TRP A 89 6.56 -1.36 -0.19
CA TRP A 89 5.41 -1.05 -1.02
C TRP A 89 4.44 -2.22 -1.07
N LEU A 90 3.16 -1.88 -0.94
CA LEU A 90 2.02 -2.79 -0.95
C LEU A 90 1.02 -2.31 -2.00
N TYR A 91 0.70 -3.14 -2.97
CA TYR A 91 -0.19 -2.79 -4.07
C TYR A 91 -1.21 -3.90 -4.36
N MET A 92 -2.34 -3.52 -4.93
CA MET A 92 -3.31 -4.44 -5.51
C MET A 92 -3.24 -4.33 -7.02
N ASP A 93 -3.14 -5.46 -7.71
CA ASP A 93 -3.20 -5.49 -9.17
C ASP A 93 -4.64 -5.40 -9.71
N SER A 94 -4.77 -5.36 -11.04
CA SER A 94 -6.08 -5.26 -11.69
C SER A 94 -7.04 -6.44 -11.42
N GLU A 95 -6.51 -7.59 -10.99
CA GLU A 95 -7.27 -8.78 -10.61
C GLU A 95 -7.51 -8.89 -9.09
N ASN A 96 -7.15 -7.84 -8.34
CA ASN A 96 -7.27 -7.77 -6.88
C ASN A 96 -6.40 -8.79 -6.15
N VAL A 97 -5.25 -9.12 -6.73
CA VAL A 97 -4.18 -9.84 -6.04
C VAL A 97 -3.26 -8.84 -5.35
N LEU A 98 -2.90 -9.14 -4.11
CA LEU A 98 -2.03 -8.31 -3.31
C LEU A 98 -0.56 -8.62 -3.60
N TRP A 99 0.22 -7.57 -3.84
CA TRP A 99 1.64 -7.63 -4.18
C TRP A 99 2.47 -6.81 -3.21
N VAL A 100 3.63 -7.34 -2.84
CA VAL A 100 4.56 -6.72 -1.89
C VAL A 100 5.92 -6.58 -2.56
N ILE A 101 6.48 -5.38 -2.50
CA ILE A 101 7.80 -5.09 -3.06
C ILE A 101 8.74 -4.77 -1.91
N GLY A 102 9.80 -5.57 -1.77
CA GLY A 102 10.88 -5.35 -0.81
C GLY A 102 11.99 -4.50 -1.39
N GLN A 103 12.60 -3.63 -0.58
CA GLN A 103 13.72 -2.79 -0.99
C GLN A 103 14.92 -3.58 -1.54
N LYS A 104 15.05 -4.86 -1.21
CA LYS A 104 16.09 -5.75 -1.76
C LYS A 104 15.71 -6.40 -3.10
N GLY A 105 14.68 -5.91 -3.78
CA GLY A 105 14.27 -6.41 -5.10
C GLY A 105 13.55 -7.74 -5.08
N ARG A 106 13.03 -8.17 -3.93
CA ARG A 106 12.13 -9.33 -3.85
C ARG A 106 10.70 -8.88 -3.97
N ILE A 107 9.93 -9.55 -4.82
CA ILE A 107 8.50 -9.31 -5.02
C ILE A 107 7.75 -10.55 -4.54
N PHE A 108 6.77 -10.34 -3.66
CA PHE A 108 5.89 -11.40 -3.16
C PHE A 108 4.47 -11.17 -3.65
N ARG A 109 3.78 -12.25 -3.97
CA ARG A 109 2.37 -12.27 -4.35
C ARG A 109 1.58 -13.01 -3.27
N TYR A 110 0.43 -12.48 -2.88
CA TYR A 110 -0.50 -13.19 -2.02
C TYR A 110 -1.22 -14.29 -2.81
N ASP A 111 -1.03 -15.53 -2.38
CA ASP A 111 -1.77 -16.68 -2.87
C ASP A 111 -3.01 -16.88 -2.01
N LEU A 112 -4.16 -16.56 -2.60
CA LEU A 112 -5.46 -16.70 -1.96
C LEU A 112 -5.82 -18.16 -1.66
N GLN A 113 -5.43 -19.10 -2.53
CA GLN A 113 -5.79 -20.51 -2.39
C GLN A 113 -5.09 -21.15 -1.20
N HIS A 114 -3.82 -20.81 -1.00
CA HIS A 114 -3.00 -21.37 0.08
C HIS A 114 -2.86 -20.43 1.29
N ASP A 115 -3.50 -19.25 1.25
CA ASP A 115 -3.50 -18.22 2.30
C ASP A 115 -2.09 -17.90 2.83
N LYS A 116 -1.18 -17.62 1.90
CA LYS A 116 0.25 -17.32 2.15
C LYS A 116 0.81 -16.34 1.12
N PHE A 117 1.97 -15.76 1.39
CA PHE A 117 2.72 -15.02 0.37
C PHE A 117 3.77 -15.92 -0.27
N GLU A 118 3.86 -15.85 -1.58
CA GLU A 118 4.85 -16.60 -2.38
C GLU A 118 5.81 -15.64 -3.05
N LEU A 119 7.08 -16.05 -3.17
CA LEU A 119 8.08 -15.30 -3.90
C LEU A 119 7.79 -15.39 -5.41
N ALA A 120 7.48 -14.25 -6.02
CA ALA A 120 7.12 -14.17 -7.43
C ALA A 120 8.30 -13.75 -8.31
N TYR A 121 9.15 -12.84 -7.81
CA TYR A 121 10.30 -12.36 -8.55
C TYR A 121 11.44 -11.94 -7.62
N VAL A 122 12.66 -12.09 -8.12
CA VAL A 122 13.88 -11.67 -7.45
C VAL A 122 14.73 -10.90 -8.45
N HIS A 123 15.01 -9.63 -8.14
CA HIS A 123 15.91 -8.82 -8.92
C HIS A 123 17.34 -9.39 -8.83
N PRO A 124 17.92 -9.91 -9.93
CA PRO A 124 19.17 -10.68 -9.87
C PRO A 124 20.35 -9.87 -9.33
N GLU A 125 20.47 -8.59 -9.72
CA GLU A 125 21.60 -7.76 -9.33
C GLU A 125 21.58 -7.35 -7.85
N LEU A 126 20.39 -7.10 -7.28
CA LEU A 126 20.24 -6.69 -5.88
C LEU A 126 20.48 -7.85 -4.90
N ILE A 127 20.37 -9.10 -5.35
CA ILE A 127 20.75 -10.28 -4.55
C ILE A 127 22.24 -10.60 -4.70
N ARG A 128 22.82 -10.42 -5.90
CA ARG A 128 24.25 -10.70 -6.14
C ARG A 128 25.15 -9.66 -5.46
N ASN A 129 24.73 -8.39 -5.45
CA ASN A 129 25.51 -7.34 -4.82
C ASN A 129 25.22 -7.27 -3.32
N LYS A 130 26.12 -7.81 -2.49
CA LYS A 130 26.04 -7.73 -1.02
C LYS A 130 26.27 -6.31 -0.48
N SER A 131 26.72 -5.37 -1.32
CA SER A 131 26.76 -3.94 -1.01
C SER A 131 25.34 -3.40 -0.81
N GLN A 132 25.21 -2.23 -0.22
CA GLN A 132 23.97 -1.54 0.17
C GLN A 132 23.07 -1.12 -1.03
N ALA A 133 22.96 -1.94 -2.08
CA ALA A 133 22.01 -1.70 -3.15
C ALA A 133 20.59 -1.97 -2.64
N PHE A 134 19.73 -0.97 -2.75
CA PHE A 134 18.31 -1.03 -2.44
C PHE A 134 17.56 -0.34 -3.58
N LEU A 135 16.29 -0.71 -3.73
CA LEU A 135 15.36 0.05 -4.52
C LEU A 135 15.13 1.40 -3.86
N ASN A 136 15.19 2.46 -4.67
CA ASN A 136 14.76 3.79 -4.27
C ASN A 136 13.22 3.87 -4.26
N TYR A 137 12.60 3.22 -5.25
CA TYR A 137 11.15 3.18 -5.37
C TYR A 137 10.64 1.89 -6.02
N GLY A 138 9.46 1.46 -5.60
CA GLY A 138 8.71 0.35 -6.17
C GLY A 138 7.29 0.83 -6.49
N TYR A 139 6.78 0.54 -7.68
CA TYR A 139 5.45 1.00 -8.11
C TYR A 139 4.75 -0.05 -8.96
N LEU A 140 3.46 -0.32 -8.69
CA LEU A 140 2.63 -1.13 -9.57
C LEU A 140 1.75 -0.20 -10.42
N ASP A 141 1.90 -0.29 -11.73
CA ASP A 141 1.08 0.50 -12.66
C ASP A 141 -0.26 -0.20 -13.01
N LYS A 142 -1.15 0.56 -13.65
CA LYS A 142 -2.48 0.10 -14.10
C LYS A 142 -2.42 -0.95 -15.22
N SER A 143 -1.25 -1.19 -15.80
CA SER A 143 -0.99 -2.22 -16.80
C SER A 143 -0.38 -3.48 -16.17
N ASP A 144 -0.41 -3.59 -14.85
CA ASP A 144 0.09 -4.72 -14.08
C ASP A 144 1.60 -4.95 -14.24
N ARG A 145 2.36 -3.85 -14.35
CA ARG A 145 3.82 -3.85 -14.36
C ARG A 145 4.35 -3.28 -13.05
N ILE A 146 5.25 -4.01 -12.41
CA ILE A 146 5.97 -3.54 -11.22
C ILE A 146 7.26 -2.87 -11.65
N TRP A 147 7.35 -1.57 -11.46
CA TRP A 147 8.53 -0.74 -11.65
C TRP A 147 9.45 -0.86 -10.44
N LEU A 148 10.68 -1.24 -10.68
CA LEU A 148 11.77 -1.39 -9.71
C LEU A 148 12.81 -0.33 -10.05
N CYS A 149 12.84 0.74 -9.26
CA CYS A 149 13.73 1.87 -9.48
C CYS A 149 14.96 1.75 -8.60
N CYS A 150 16.10 1.53 -9.23
CA CYS A 150 17.41 1.60 -8.62
C CYS A 150 18.00 3.01 -8.84
N LYS A 151 19.19 3.25 -8.28
CA LYS A 151 19.91 4.53 -8.46
C LYS A 151 20.21 4.85 -9.93
N ASP A 152 20.61 3.84 -10.70
CA ASP A 152 21.14 4.02 -12.06
C ASP A 152 20.34 3.24 -13.12
N SER A 153 19.27 2.55 -12.72
CA SER A 153 18.47 1.73 -13.63
C SER A 153 17.01 1.64 -13.19
N ILE A 154 16.12 1.48 -14.16
CA ILE A 154 14.72 1.12 -13.93
C ILE A 154 14.49 -0.22 -14.60
N ILE A 155 13.89 -1.15 -13.89
CA ILE A 155 13.40 -2.41 -14.46
C ILE A 155 11.92 -2.48 -14.16
N TRP A 156 11.11 -2.77 -15.17
CA TRP A 156 9.75 -3.20 -14.90
C TRP A 156 9.62 -4.72 -15.01
N TYR A 157 8.77 -5.30 -14.18
CA TYR A 157 8.41 -6.70 -14.16
C TYR A 157 6.93 -6.81 -14.50
N ASN A 158 6.62 -7.41 -15.65
CA ASN A 158 5.23 -7.66 -16.03
C ASN A 158 4.72 -8.88 -15.26
N ILE A 159 3.75 -8.68 -14.36
CA ILE A 159 3.29 -9.75 -13.46
C ILE A 159 2.46 -10.81 -14.19
N ARG A 160 1.92 -10.48 -15.37
CA ARG A 160 1.07 -11.37 -16.18
C ARG A 160 1.91 -12.34 -17.01
N THR A 161 3.01 -11.85 -17.58
CA THR A 161 3.91 -12.67 -18.44
C THR A 161 5.12 -13.20 -17.69
N GLY A 162 5.46 -12.64 -16.53
CA GLY A 162 6.69 -12.95 -15.79
C GLY A 162 7.96 -12.40 -16.46
N THR A 163 7.84 -11.53 -17.46
CA THR A 163 8.98 -10.98 -18.20
C THR A 163 9.45 -9.67 -17.63
N THR A 164 10.74 -9.39 -17.73
CA THR A 164 11.34 -8.11 -17.35
C THR A 164 11.82 -7.34 -18.57
N THR A 165 11.86 -6.01 -18.44
CA THR A 165 12.56 -5.15 -19.40
C THR A 165 13.33 -4.10 -18.63
N HIS A 166 14.55 -3.85 -19.08
CA HIS A 166 15.38 -2.79 -18.58
C HIS A 166 15.05 -1.51 -19.33
N MET A 167 14.80 -0.45 -18.58
CA MET A 167 14.68 0.90 -19.11
C MET A 167 15.92 1.68 -18.66
N PRO A 168 16.53 2.47 -19.57
CA PRO A 168 17.55 3.42 -19.14
C PRO A 168 16.90 4.35 -18.10
N ALA A 169 17.51 4.46 -16.92
CA ALA A 169 17.08 5.46 -15.97
C ALA A 169 17.24 6.84 -16.64
N PRO A 170 16.25 7.74 -16.55
CA PRO A 170 16.47 9.12 -16.97
C PRO A 170 17.69 9.65 -16.21
N ALA A 171 18.48 10.53 -16.83
CA ALA A 171 19.75 11.05 -16.29
C ALA A 171 19.61 11.91 -15.01
N ILE A 172 18.55 11.70 -14.21
CA ILE A 172 18.01 12.63 -13.23
C ILE A 172 17.96 11.97 -11.84
N GLY A 173 19.11 11.51 -11.32
CA GLY A 173 19.28 11.04 -9.93
C GLY A 173 18.20 10.09 -9.38
N GLU A 174 18.03 10.08 -8.06
CA GLU A 174 17.21 9.06 -7.37
C GLU A 174 15.70 9.34 -7.52
N ILE A 175 14.94 8.35 -7.98
CA ILE A 175 13.48 8.40 -8.07
C ILE A 175 12.89 8.24 -6.67
N THR A 176 12.11 9.23 -6.21
CA THR A 176 11.50 9.20 -4.87
C THR A 176 10.01 8.91 -4.90
N THR A 177 9.33 9.13 -6.03
CA THR A 177 7.95 8.71 -6.25
C THR A 177 7.63 8.56 -7.74
N ILE A 178 6.61 7.75 -8.02
CA ILE A 178 6.06 7.52 -9.35
C ILE A 178 4.55 7.66 -9.26
N GLU A 179 3.97 8.46 -10.15
CA GLU A 179 2.53 8.58 -10.30
C GLU A 179 2.15 8.39 -11.77
N GLN A 180 1.21 7.49 -12.04
CA GLN A 180 0.73 7.25 -13.40
C GLN A 180 -0.40 8.23 -13.74
N ALA A 181 -0.12 9.16 -14.64
CA ALA A 181 -1.06 10.18 -15.09
C ALA A 181 -2.20 9.57 -15.94
N ASP A 182 -1.86 8.68 -16.88
CA ASP A 182 -2.81 7.94 -17.71
C ASP A 182 -2.24 6.55 -18.10
N GLY A 183 -2.85 5.84 -19.04
CA GLY A 183 -2.41 4.50 -19.42
C GLY A 183 -0.92 4.40 -19.78
N ASN A 184 -0.33 5.47 -20.34
CA ASN A 184 0.99 5.43 -20.95
C ASN A 184 1.96 6.48 -20.40
N HIS A 185 1.50 7.45 -19.63
CA HIS A 185 2.35 8.52 -19.10
C HIS A 185 2.58 8.37 -17.59
N PHE A 186 3.87 8.36 -17.22
CA PHE A 186 4.33 8.30 -15.84
C PHE A 186 4.99 9.62 -15.44
N LEU A 187 4.69 10.07 -14.24
CA LEU A 187 5.33 11.20 -13.58
C LEU A 187 6.33 10.65 -12.57
N LEU A 188 7.62 10.78 -12.88
CA LEU A 188 8.70 10.52 -11.93
C LEU A 188 9.01 11.83 -11.22
N VAL A 189 8.87 11.85 -9.90
CA VAL A 189 9.14 13.07 -9.11
C VAL A 189 10.33 12.82 -8.20
N ARG A 190 11.28 13.76 -8.26
CA ARG A 190 12.43 13.93 -7.37
C ARG A 190 12.46 15.38 -6.90
N GLU A 191 12.61 16.28 -7.89
CA GLU A 191 12.62 17.75 -7.80
C GLU A 191 12.07 18.41 -9.09
N ALA A 192 11.73 17.59 -10.10
CA ALA A 192 11.11 17.96 -11.35
C ALA A 192 10.20 16.81 -11.80
N VAL A 193 9.24 17.11 -12.66
CA VAL A 193 8.32 16.12 -13.24
C VAL A 193 8.89 15.65 -14.58
N CYS A 194 9.19 14.37 -14.69
CA CYS A 194 9.58 13.75 -15.97
C CYS A 194 8.43 12.89 -16.49
N PHE A 195 8.11 13.03 -17.77
CA PHE A 195 7.20 12.15 -18.50
C PHE A 195 8.02 11.04 -19.16
N VAL A 196 7.70 9.80 -18.84
CA VAL A 196 8.24 8.63 -19.54
C VAL A 196 7.17 8.11 -20.49
N PRO A 197 7.29 8.34 -21.81
CA PRO A 197 6.50 7.62 -22.80
C PRO A 197 6.98 6.17 -22.92
N GLU A 198 6.14 5.29 -23.49
CA GLU A 198 6.45 3.87 -23.74
C GLU A 198 7.80 3.61 -24.40
#